data_AF-A0A7S4SUE0-F1
#
_entry.id   AF-A0A7S4SUE0-F1
#
_cell.length_a   1.000
_cell.length_b   1.000
_cell.length_c   1.000
_cell.angle_alpha   90.00
_cell.angle_beta   90.00
_cell.angle_gamma   90.00
#
_symmetry.space_group_name_H-M   'P 1'
#
loop_
_entity.id
_entity.type
_entity.pdbx_description
1 polymer ?
#
loop_
_entity_poly.entity_id
_entity_poly.type
_entity_poly.pdbx_seq_one_letter_code
_entity_poly.pdbx_strand_id
1 'polypeptide(L)'
;MNISLYAFITILSISLLPNASGFTTPANARPAFSTSTSKLMSFATSTELENPRKVGLAFQLDDGTRKSHSIAQNSSFVTGFFKGLSNREAYSKLLTSLYF
;
A
#
# COMPACT_ATOMS: atom_id res chain seq x y z
N MET A 1 52.03 1.96 -9.54
CA MET A 1 51.06 2.72 -8.72
C MET A 1 50.04 3.39 -9.64
N ASN A 2 49.12 2.62 -10.27
CA ASN A 2 48.13 3.19 -11.24
C ASN A 2 46.87 2.31 -11.45
N ILE A 3 46.55 1.36 -10.55
CA ILE A 3 45.30 0.56 -10.66
C ILE A 3 44.12 1.23 -9.95
N SER A 4 44.38 1.97 -8.87
CA SER A 4 43.31 2.54 -8.02
C SER A 4 42.61 3.76 -8.63
N LEU A 5 43.24 4.46 -9.58
CA LEU A 5 42.65 5.64 -10.23
C LEU A 5 41.60 5.26 -11.29
N TYR A 6 41.80 4.14 -11.99
CA TYR A 6 40.87 3.69 -13.04
C TYR A 6 39.53 3.19 -12.47
N ALA A 7 39.56 2.58 -11.29
CA ALA A 7 38.35 2.14 -10.58
C ALA A 7 37.50 3.31 -10.05
N PHE A 8 38.12 4.45 -9.73
CA PHE A 8 37.38 5.63 -9.27
C PHE A 8 36.73 6.41 -10.43
N ILE A 9 37.39 6.45 -11.59
CA ILE A 9 36.86 7.13 -12.80
C ILE A 9 35.66 6.38 -13.40
N THR A 10 35.65 5.04 -13.34
CA THR A 10 34.51 4.25 -13.82
C THR A 10 33.28 4.38 -12.91
N ILE A 11 33.45 4.51 -11.59
CA ILE A 11 32.32 4.67 -10.66
C ILE A 11 31.68 6.06 -10.80
N LEU A 12 32.47 7.11 -11.08
CA LEU A 12 31.96 8.47 -11.26
C LEU A 12 31.19 8.68 -12.58
N SER A 13 31.38 7.80 -13.57
CA SER A 13 30.76 7.94 -14.90
C SER A 13 29.34 7.34 -15.02
N ILE A 14 28.86 6.60 -14.02
CA ILE A 14 27.54 5.93 -14.08
C ILE A 14 26.38 6.89 -13.74
N SER A 15 26.66 8.09 -13.22
CA SER A 15 25.64 9.01 -12.69
C SER A 15 25.10 10.08 -13.66
N LEU A 16 25.39 10.03 -14.96
CA LEU A 16 24.76 10.93 -15.94
C LEU A 16 24.19 10.20 -17.15
N LEU A 17 22.96 9.69 -17.01
CA LEU A 17 22.07 9.45 -18.14
C LEU A 17 20.71 10.09 -17.84
N PRO A 18 20.35 11.22 -18.50
CA PRO A 18 18.97 11.59 -18.67
C PRO A 18 18.50 10.98 -20.00
N ASN A 19 17.61 9.99 -19.97
CA ASN A 19 16.85 9.70 -21.17
C ASN A 19 15.40 9.37 -20.84
N ALA A 20 14.56 10.36 -21.12
CA ALA A 20 13.13 10.25 -21.19
C ALA A 20 12.73 9.40 -22.40
N SER A 21 11.98 8.32 -22.19
CA SER A 21 11.10 7.77 -23.21
C SER A 21 10.06 6.85 -22.56
N GLY A 22 8.79 7.13 -22.84
CA GLY A 22 7.71 6.14 -22.71
C GLY A 22 6.66 6.39 -21.63
N PHE A 23 6.04 7.57 -21.60
CA PHE A 23 4.65 7.66 -21.15
C PHE A 23 3.79 6.99 -22.23
N THR A 24 3.56 5.68 -22.09
CA THR A 24 2.51 4.98 -22.84
C THR A 24 1.23 5.10 -22.03
N THR A 25 0.25 5.77 -22.62
CA THR A 25 -1.14 5.77 -22.16
C THR A 25 -1.61 4.32 -21.99
N PRO A 26 -2.17 3.91 -20.82
CA PRO A 26 -2.91 2.67 -20.76
C PRO A 26 -4.16 2.84 -21.62
N ALA A 27 -4.11 2.29 -22.82
CA ALA A 27 -5.26 2.11 -23.67
C ALA A 27 -6.36 1.38 -22.86
N ASN A 28 -7.54 1.99 -22.88
CA ASN A 28 -8.80 1.53 -22.36
C ASN A 28 -9.14 0.11 -22.84
N ALA A 29 -8.62 -0.91 -22.16
CA ALA A 29 -9.13 -2.28 -22.24
C ALA A 29 -10.18 -2.43 -21.15
N ARG A 30 -11.42 -2.08 -21.49
CA ARG A 30 -12.62 -2.43 -20.71
C ARG A 30 -12.52 -3.92 -20.35
N PRO A 31 -12.47 -4.31 -19.07
CA PRO A 31 -12.76 -5.69 -18.73
C PRO A 31 -14.21 -5.94 -19.15
N ALA A 32 -14.40 -6.88 -20.07
CA ALA A 32 -15.73 -7.38 -20.40
C ALA A 32 -16.36 -7.86 -19.08
N PHE A 33 -17.35 -7.10 -18.61
CA PHE A 33 -18.23 -7.51 -17.52
C PHE A 33 -18.97 -8.76 -18.01
N SER A 34 -18.39 -9.92 -17.74
CA SER A 34 -19.08 -11.20 -17.86
C SER A 34 -20.16 -11.19 -16.79
N THR A 35 -21.39 -10.89 -17.21
CA THR A 35 -22.60 -11.14 -16.44
C THR A 35 -22.73 -12.65 -16.23
N SER A 36 -21.96 -13.19 -15.28
CA SER A 36 -22.15 -14.53 -14.77
C SER A 36 -23.45 -14.53 -13.97
N THR A 37 -24.54 -14.82 -14.68
CA THR A 37 -25.71 -15.58 -14.24
C THR A 37 -25.93 -15.62 -12.72
N SER A 38 -26.79 -14.71 -12.26
CA SER A 38 -27.71 -14.83 -11.13
C SER A 38 -27.46 -16.02 -10.19
N LYS A 39 -26.53 -15.85 -9.23
CA LYS A 39 -26.62 -16.62 -7.99
C LYS A 39 -27.76 -16.01 -7.20
N LEU A 40 -28.91 -16.69 -7.26
CA LEU A 40 -30.13 -16.42 -6.49
C LEU A 40 -29.78 -15.91 -5.09
N MET A 41 -30.38 -14.77 -4.74
CA MET A 41 -30.41 -14.28 -3.37
C MET A 41 -31.03 -15.36 -2.50
N SER A 42 -30.21 -16.12 -1.78
CA SER A 42 -30.67 -16.89 -0.63
C SER A 42 -30.95 -15.88 0.47
N PHE A 43 -32.21 -15.42 0.52
CA PHE A 43 -32.80 -14.68 1.62
C PHE A 43 -32.51 -15.45 2.91
N ALA A 44 -31.60 -14.90 3.71
CA ALA A 44 -31.04 -15.52 4.87
C ALA A 44 -32.10 -15.71 5.95
N THR A 45 -32.38 -16.96 6.29
CA THR A 45 -32.85 -17.31 7.63
C THR A 45 -32.21 -18.63 8.05
N SER A 46 -31.12 -18.53 8.82
CA SER A 46 -30.71 -19.56 9.77
C SER A 46 -29.97 -18.87 10.91
N THR A 47 -30.65 -18.87 12.05
CA THR A 47 -30.30 -18.27 13.33
C THR A 47 -29.16 -19.02 14.05
N GLU A 48 -28.35 -18.21 14.75
CA GLU A 48 -27.68 -18.48 16.04
C GLU A 48 -26.28 -19.15 16.06
N LEU A 49 -25.35 -18.43 16.71
CA LEU A 49 -23.94 -18.73 17.05
C LEU A 49 -22.82 -18.40 16.05
N GLU A 50 -23.02 -17.49 15.10
CA GLU A 50 -21.89 -16.94 14.33
C GLU A 50 -21.52 -15.54 14.83
N ASN A 51 -20.24 -15.35 15.16
CA ASN A 51 -19.71 -14.06 15.61
C ASN A 51 -20.10 -12.97 14.58
N PRO A 52 -20.77 -11.88 14.97
CA PRO A 52 -21.27 -10.86 14.04
C PRO A 52 -20.15 -10.15 13.25
N ARG A 53 -18.89 -10.30 13.66
CA ARG A 53 -17.72 -9.84 12.88
C ARG A 53 -17.37 -10.71 11.69
N LYS A 54 -17.93 -11.92 11.59
CA LYS A 54 -17.65 -12.90 10.52
C LYS A 54 -18.68 -12.89 9.40
N VAL A 55 -19.76 -12.09 9.56
CA VAL A 55 -20.85 -12.00 8.60
C VAL A 55 -21.18 -10.55 8.24
N GLY A 56 -21.77 -10.34 7.05
CA GLY A 56 -22.27 -9.03 6.62
C GLY A 56 -21.19 -8.00 6.24
N LEU A 57 -21.58 -6.72 6.20
CA LEU A 57 -20.73 -5.60 5.76
C LEU A 57 -19.49 -5.40 6.64
N ALA A 58 -19.64 -5.59 7.96
CA ALA A 58 -18.53 -5.43 8.90
C ALA A 58 -17.40 -6.42 8.60
N PHE A 59 -17.73 -7.67 8.26
CA PHE A 59 -16.75 -8.66 7.83
C PHE A 59 -16.07 -8.27 6.52
N GLN A 60 -16.84 -7.80 5.54
CA GLN A 60 -16.29 -7.36 4.25
C GLN A 60 -15.34 -6.17 4.38
N LEU A 61 -15.62 -5.23 5.31
CA LEU A 61 -14.73 -4.12 5.59
C LEU A 61 -13.46 -4.57 6.33
N ASP A 62 -13.57 -5.48 7.31
CA ASP A 62 -12.40 -6.05 8.00
C ASP A 62 -11.49 -6.83 7.04
N ASP A 63 -12.08 -7.72 6.24
CA ASP A 63 -11.34 -8.53 5.27
C ASP A 63 -10.72 -7.66 4.17
N GLY A 64 -11.49 -6.72 3.62
CA GLY A 64 -11.03 -5.79 2.59
C GLY A 64 -9.91 -4.84 3.05
N THR A 65 -9.82 -4.53 4.35
CA THR A 65 -8.79 -3.65 4.91
C THR A 65 -7.65 -4.39 5.60
N ARG A 66 -7.70 -5.71 5.72
CA ARG A 66 -6.70 -6.50 6.44
C ARG A 66 -5.26 -6.27 5.94
N LYS A 67 -5.10 -6.18 4.61
CA LYS A 67 -3.79 -5.91 3.98
C LYS A 67 -3.32 -4.48 4.20
N SER A 68 -4.17 -3.48 3.98
CA SER A 68 -3.80 -2.06 4.17
C SER A 68 -3.52 -1.75 5.64
N HIS A 69 -4.27 -2.39 6.56
CA HIS A 69 -4.03 -2.30 8.00
C HIS A 69 -2.65 -2.85 8.38
N SER A 70 -2.27 -4.02 7.87
CA SER A 70 -0.93 -4.60 8.07
C SER A 70 0.19 -3.67 7.55
N ILE A 71 0.02 -3.11 6.35
CA ILE A 71 0.98 -2.18 5.74
C ILE A 71 1.10 -0.89 6.58
N ALA A 72 -0.01 -0.34 7.04
CA ALA A 72 -0.03 0.88 7.85
C ALA A 72 0.74 0.69 9.17
N GLN A 73 0.52 -0.44 9.87
CA GLN A 73 1.22 -0.77 11.10
C GLN A 73 2.72 -1.00 10.90
N ASN A 74 3.11 -1.64 9.79
CA ASN A 74 4.52 -1.94 9.51
C ASN A 74 5.26 -0.78 8.84
N SER A 75 4.61 0.36 8.60
CA SER A 75 5.31 1.52 8.06
C SER A 75 6.50 1.92 8.95
N SER A 76 7.61 2.30 8.31
CA SER A 76 8.84 2.72 9.02
C SER A 76 8.57 3.87 10.00
N PHE A 77 7.64 4.74 9.66
CA PHE A 77 7.18 5.83 10.51
C PHE A 77 6.47 5.31 11.78
N VAL A 78 5.46 4.44 11.66
CA VAL A 78 4.69 3.92 12.81
C VAL A 78 5.55 3.01 13.70
N THR A 79 6.40 2.18 13.10
CA THR A 79 7.32 1.32 13.85
C THR A 79 8.38 2.12 14.61
N GLY A 80 8.93 3.19 14.01
CA GLY A 80 9.83 4.13 14.69
C GLY A 80 9.12 4.94 15.78
N PHE A 81 7.85 5.32 15.54
CA PHE A 81 7.01 6.02 16.50
C PHE A 81 6.79 5.20 17.77
N PHE A 82 6.42 3.92 17.65
CA PHE A 82 6.25 3.04 18.81
C PHE A 82 7.55 2.70 19.55
N LYS A 83 8.69 2.72 18.86
CA LYS A 83 10.02 2.53 19.46
C LYS A 83 10.56 3.78 20.16
N GLY A 84 9.81 4.89 20.17
CA GLY A 84 10.24 6.15 20.78
C GLY A 84 11.30 6.90 19.98
N LEU A 85 11.52 6.55 18.71
CA LEU A 85 12.49 7.21 17.82
C LEU A 85 11.90 8.45 17.12
N SER A 86 10.76 8.96 17.60
CA SER A 86 10.07 10.10 16.99
C SER A 86 10.62 11.43 17.50
N ASN A 87 10.86 12.37 16.58
CA ASN A 87 11.26 13.74 16.91
C ASN A 87 10.02 14.64 17.12
N ARG A 88 10.16 15.73 17.91
CA ARG A 88 9.08 16.70 18.18
C ARG A 88 8.47 17.27 16.91
N GLU A 89 9.29 17.56 15.89
CA GLU A 89 8.79 18.07 14.61
C GLU A 89 7.95 17.03 13.85
N ALA A 90 8.37 15.76 13.87
CA ALA A 90 7.65 14.68 13.22
C ALA A 90 6.30 14.41 13.90
N TYR A 91 6.26 14.49 15.23
CA TYR A 91 5.04 14.40 16.02
C TYR A 91 4.07 15.55 15.74
N SER A 92 4.59 16.80 15.69
CA SER A 92 3.79 17.98 15.34
C SER A 92 3.16 17.84 13.95
N LYS A 93 3.93 17.39 12.95
CA LYS A 93 3.43 17.13 11.60
C LYS A 93 2.35 16.05 11.58
N LEU A 94 2.51 14.97 12.35
CA LEU A 94 1.47 13.94 12.49
C LEU A 94 0.19 14.51 13.09
N LEU A 95 0.29 15.30 14.16
CA LEU A 95 -0.88 15.92 14.78
C LEU A 95 -1.61 16.88 13.84
N THR A 96 -0.86 17.72 13.12
CA THR A 96 -1.45 18.61 12.11
C THR A 96 -2.15 17.81 11.02
N SER A 97 -1.54 16.73 10.53
CA SER A 97 -2.14 15.84 9.53
C SER A 97 -3.33 15.02 10.06
N LEU A 98 -3.48 14.88 11.38
CA LEU A 98 -4.62 14.19 11.98
C LEU A 98 -5.80 15.15 12.20
N TYR A 99 -5.52 16.44 12.37
CA TYR A 99 -6.53 17.47 12.61
C TYR A 99 -7.25 17.90 11.32
N PHE A 100 -6.53 17.99 10.21
CA PHE A 100 -7.04 18.40 8.90
C PHE A 100 -7.29 17.20 7.99
#